data_AF-A0A257LVJ4-F1
#
_entry.id   AF-A0A257LVJ4-F1
#
_cell.length_a   1.000
_cell.length_b   1.000
_cell.length_c   1.000
_cell.angle_alpha   90.00
_cell.angle_beta   90.00
_cell.angle_gamma   90.00
#
_symmetry.space_group_name_H-M   'P 1'
#
loop_
_entity.id
_entity.type
_entity.pdbx_description
1 polymer ?
#
loop_
_entity_poly.entity_id
_entity_poly.type
_entity_poly.pdbx_seq_one_letter_code
_entity_poly.pdbx_strand_id
1 'polypeptide(L)'
;MIAAIVIASTPACLAEPATADGKTSPVAPFRISTESEAILERCCLTCHDEETQKGDIRLDNLGELELPKRLDLLNRMQEQIYFQNMPPKQKRQPSPEERKSILATLSAELGAHHASTLEDKLQKPEFGNYVDHEKLFSGEFKGLP
;
A
#
# COMPACT_ATOMS: atom_id res chain seq x y z
N MET A 1 14.03 8.41 81.21
CA MET A 1 15.19 8.81 80.38
C MET A 1 15.05 8.12 79.03
N ILE A 2 14.83 8.92 77.98
CA ILE A 2 15.46 8.85 76.65
C ILE A 2 15.21 7.55 75.85
N ALA A 3 14.27 7.56 74.88
CA ALA A 3 14.49 7.65 73.42
C ALA A 3 15.19 6.41 72.83
N ALA A 4 14.84 5.83 71.68
CA ALA A 4 14.27 6.40 70.47
C ALA A 4 13.57 5.31 69.64
N ILE A 5 12.46 5.66 69.00
CA ILE A 5 11.81 4.89 67.94
C ILE A 5 12.46 5.36 66.63
N VAL A 6 13.21 4.48 65.97
CA VAL A 6 13.78 4.74 64.65
C VAL A 6 12.77 4.26 63.61
N ILE A 7 12.12 5.21 62.94
CA ILE A 7 11.19 4.97 61.84
C ILE A 7 12.02 4.92 60.55
N ALA A 8 12.25 3.73 59.99
CA ALA A 8 12.87 3.59 58.68
C ALA A 8 11.78 3.75 57.60
N SER A 9 11.72 4.92 56.97
CA SER A 9 10.92 5.15 55.75
C SER A 9 11.65 4.55 54.55
N THR A 10 11.02 3.59 53.89
CA THR A 10 11.42 3.11 52.56
C THR A 10 11.01 4.13 51.49
N PRO A 11 11.87 4.39 50.48
CA PRO A 11 11.58 5.38 49.44
C PRO A 11 10.49 4.87 48.51
N ALA A 12 9.53 5.74 48.23
CA ALA A 12 8.54 5.55 47.18
C ALA A 12 9.25 5.42 45.82
N CYS A 13 8.92 4.35 45.10
CA CYS A 13 9.30 4.16 43.71
C CYS A 13 8.61 5.24 42.87
N LEU A 14 9.36 6.25 42.40
CA LEU A 14 8.87 7.17 41.37
C LEU A 14 8.97 6.44 40.03
N ALA A 15 7.83 6.00 39.52
CA ALA A 15 7.68 5.70 38.11
C ALA A 15 7.65 7.02 37.33
N GLU A 16 8.57 7.19 36.39
CA GLU A 16 8.53 8.28 35.42
C GLU A 16 7.43 7.99 34.38
N PRO A 17 6.47 8.90 34.13
CA PRO A 17 5.60 8.77 32.99
C PRO A 17 6.38 9.12 31.72
N ALA A 18 6.66 8.11 30.90
CA ALA A 18 7.11 8.31 29.53
C ALA A 18 6.00 9.05 28.75
N THR A 19 6.14 10.37 28.62
CA THR A 19 5.37 11.15 27.65
C THR A 19 5.91 10.78 26.27
N ALA A 20 5.15 9.95 25.56
CA ALA A 20 5.25 9.75 24.13
C ALA A 20 3.99 10.32 23.50
N ASP A 21 3.82 11.64 23.55
CA ASP A 21 2.83 12.32 22.70
C ASP A 21 3.46 12.57 21.33
N GLY A 22 3.57 11.46 20.58
CA GLY A 22 3.69 11.49 19.14
C GLY A 22 2.47 12.17 18.58
N LYS A 23 2.68 13.31 17.94
CA LYS A 23 1.66 14.08 17.24
C LYS A 23 1.14 13.26 16.05
N THR A 24 0.18 12.38 16.28
CA THR A 24 -0.57 11.71 15.21
C THR A 24 -1.49 12.74 14.58
N SER A 25 -1.00 13.42 13.55
CA SER A 25 -1.86 14.12 12.60
C SER A 25 -2.90 13.12 12.05
N PRO A 26 -4.16 13.52 11.87
CA PRO A 26 -5.16 12.66 11.25
C PRO A 26 -4.69 12.36 9.82
N VAL A 27 -4.26 11.12 9.59
CA VAL A 27 -4.03 10.60 8.24
C VAL A 27 -5.40 10.55 7.57
N ALA A 28 -5.55 11.19 6.42
CA ALA A 28 -6.78 11.14 5.65
C ALA A 28 -7.21 9.67 5.44
N PRO A 29 -8.50 9.34 5.55
CA PRO A 29 -8.94 7.96 5.34
C PRO A 29 -8.59 7.54 3.92
N PHE A 30 -8.02 6.34 3.79
CA PHE A 30 -7.78 5.72 2.49
C PHE A 30 -9.08 5.61 1.71
N ARG A 31 -9.07 6.09 0.47
CA ARG A 31 -10.21 6.07 -0.44
C ARG A 31 -9.70 5.71 -1.83
N ILE A 32 -10.34 4.74 -2.45
CA ILE A 32 -10.15 4.45 -3.87
C ILE A 32 -11.17 5.30 -4.64
N SER A 33 -10.86 5.73 -5.86
CA SER A 33 -11.85 6.43 -6.69
C SER A 33 -13.02 5.51 -7.04
N THR A 34 -14.23 6.05 -7.15
CA THR A 34 -15.44 5.26 -7.49
C THR A 34 -15.29 4.50 -8.81
N GLU A 35 -14.58 5.07 -9.77
CA GLU A 35 -14.25 4.40 -11.03
C GLU A 35 -13.35 3.17 -10.81
N SER A 36 -12.29 3.33 -10.02
CA SER A 36 -11.38 2.22 -9.69
C SER A 36 -12.08 1.15 -8.86
N GLU A 37 -12.94 1.51 -7.91
CA GLU A 37 -13.76 0.55 -7.15
C GLU A 37 -14.59 -0.35 -8.07
N ALA A 38 -15.30 0.22 -9.04
CA ALA A 38 -16.09 -0.54 -10.01
C ALA A 38 -15.24 -1.47 -10.90
N ILE A 39 -13.99 -1.11 -11.19
CA ILE A 39 -13.07 -2.00 -11.92
C ILE A 39 -12.59 -3.13 -11.01
N LEU A 40 -12.23 -2.83 -9.76
CA LEU A 40 -11.79 -3.83 -8.77
C LEU A 40 -12.87 -4.85 -8.46
N GLU A 41 -14.12 -4.43 -8.32
CA GLU A 41 -15.26 -5.34 -8.15
C GLU A 41 -15.33 -6.38 -9.26
N ARG A 42 -15.24 -5.95 -10.53
CA ARG A 42 -15.41 -6.81 -11.71
C ARG A 42 -14.18 -7.66 -12.02
N CYS A 43 -12.97 -7.18 -11.68
CA CYS A 43 -11.72 -7.82 -12.11
C CYS A 43 -10.97 -8.50 -10.96
N CYS A 44 -11.08 -8.01 -9.73
CA CYS A 44 -10.25 -8.43 -8.60
C CYS A 44 -11.06 -9.12 -7.50
N LEU A 45 -12.18 -8.54 -7.08
CA LEU A 45 -12.92 -9.01 -5.90
C LEU A 45 -13.61 -10.36 -6.13
N THR A 46 -13.93 -10.74 -7.36
CA THR A 46 -14.43 -12.10 -7.67
C THR A 46 -13.48 -13.24 -7.29
N CYS A 47 -12.22 -12.96 -6.95
CA CYS A 47 -11.24 -13.95 -6.48
C CYS A 47 -10.56 -13.54 -5.16
N HIS A 48 -10.59 -12.27 -4.80
CA HIS A 48 -9.86 -11.69 -3.66
C HIS A 48 -10.79 -10.96 -2.69
N ASP A 49 -11.95 -11.55 -2.42
CA ASP A 49 -12.92 -11.14 -1.41
C ASP A 49 -12.78 -11.99 -0.13
N GLU A 50 -13.67 -11.77 0.83
CA GLU A 50 -13.76 -12.53 2.08
C GLU A 50 -13.97 -14.04 1.88
N GLU A 51 -14.74 -14.44 0.87
CA GLU A 51 -15.14 -15.82 0.69
C GLU A 51 -14.07 -16.64 -0.05
N THR A 52 -13.45 -16.07 -1.09
CA THR A 52 -12.57 -16.80 -2.00
C THR A 52 -11.09 -16.70 -1.61
N GLN A 53 -10.63 -15.50 -1.20
CA GLN A 53 -9.27 -15.22 -0.74
C GLN A 53 -8.14 -15.89 -1.54
N LYS A 54 -8.23 -15.90 -2.88
CA LYS A 54 -7.30 -16.65 -3.71
C LYS A 54 -5.86 -16.19 -3.49
N GLY A 55 -4.97 -17.12 -3.21
CA GLY A 55 -3.57 -16.80 -2.92
C GLY A 55 -3.36 -16.11 -1.58
N ASP A 56 -4.28 -16.28 -0.63
CA ASP A 56 -4.24 -15.69 0.72
C ASP A 56 -4.29 -14.15 0.68
N ILE A 57 -5.09 -13.62 -0.25
CA ILE A 57 -5.23 -12.17 -0.48
C ILE A 57 -6.70 -11.77 -0.46
N ARG A 58 -7.00 -10.79 0.40
CA ARG A 58 -8.29 -10.13 0.58
C ARG A 58 -8.14 -8.64 0.25
N LEU A 59 -8.99 -8.11 -0.64
CA LEU A 59 -8.90 -6.73 -1.16
C LEU A 59 -10.13 -5.85 -0.82
N ASP A 60 -11.22 -6.44 -0.36
CA ASP A 60 -12.44 -5.72 0.05
C ASP A 60 -12.28 -4.98 1.39
N ASN A 61 -11.28 -5.33 2.20
CA ASN A 61 -11.03 -4.73 3.51
C ASN A 61 -9.77 -3.83 3.56
N LEU A 62 -9.27 -3.35 2.41
CA LEU A 62 -8.04 -2.55 2.34
C LEU A 62 -8.05 -1.38 3.34
N GLY A 63 -9.18 -0.68 3.47
CA GLY A 63 -9.36 0.46 4.38
C GLY A 63 -9.29 0.14 5.88
N GLU A 64 -9.35 -1.13 6.26
CA GLU A 64 -9.29 -1.61 7.65
C GLU A 64 -7.89 -2.10 8.03
N LEU A 65 -7.03 -2.37 7.04
CA LEU A 65 -5.67 -2.84 7.28
C LEU A 65 -4.79 -1.76 7.92
N GLU A 66 -3.92 -2.16 8.84
CA GLU A 66 -2.82 -1.32 9.33
C GLU A 66 -1.99 -0.78 8.16
N LEU A 67 -1.54 0.48 8.26
CA LEU A 67 -0.90 1.19 7.16
C LEU A 67 0.27 0.39 6.52
N PRO A 68 1.23 -0.20 7.27
CA PRO A 68 2.31 -0.95 6.65
C PRO A 68 1.83 -2.16 5.84
N LYS A 69 0.80 -2.87 6.33
CA LYS A 69 0.22 -4.03 5.63
C LYS A 69 -0.55 -3.60 4.39
N ARG A 70 -1.27 -2.48 4.48
CA ARG A 70 -1.96 -1.89 3.34
C ARG A 70 -0.98 -1.52 2.24
N LEU A 71 0.09 -0.79 2.57
CA LEU A 71 1.09 -0.35 1.59
C LEU A 71 1.83 -1.52 0.94
N ASP A 72 2.16 -2.58 1.70
CA ASP A 72 2.72 -3.82 1.13
C ASP A 72 1.76 -4.44 0.09
N LEU A 73 0.48 -4.57 0.46
CA LEU A 73 -0.53 -5.16 -0.40
C LEU A 73 -0.79 -4.32 -1.66
N LEU A 74 -0.81 -2.98 -1.53
CA LEU A 74 -0.95 -2.06 -2.66
C LEU A 74 0.27 -2.13 -3.61
N ASN A 75 1.49 -2.26 -3.08
CA ASN A 75 2.69 -2.47 -3.91
C ASN A 75 2.59 -3.77 -4.70
N ARG A 76 2.21 -4.88 -4.05
CA ARG A 76 2.02 -6.17 -4.73
C ARG A 76 0.95 -6.08 -5.81
N MET A 77 -0.17 -5.42 -5.49
CA MET A 77 -1.26 -5.18 -6.44
C MET A 77 -0.78 -4.35 -7.64
N GLN A 78 -0.01 -3.27 -7.41
CA GLN A 78 0.56 -2.44 -8.45
C GLN A 78 1.46 -3.24 -9.40
N GLU A 79 2.36 -4.06 -8.87
CA GLU A 79 3.23 -4.94 -9.67
C GLU A 79 2.42 -5.94 -10.50
N GLN A 80 1.44 -6.63 -9.90
CA GLN A 80 0.63 -7.61 -10.63
C GLN A 80 -0.18 -6.99 -11.77
N ILE A 81 -0.70 -5.77 -11.57
CA ILE A 81 -1.49 -5.04 -12.57
C ILE A 81 -0.56 -4.47 -13.66
N TYR A 82 0.59 -3.92 -13.29
CA TYR A 82 1.56 -3.36 -14.22
C TYR A 82 2.06 -4.42 -15.20
N PHE A 83 2.44 -5.60 -14.70
CA PHE A 83 2.88 -6.73 -15.54
C PHE A 83 1.73 -7.53 -16.16
N GLN A 84 0.48 -7.13 -15.95
CA GLN A 84 -0.71 -7.82 -16.49
C GLN A 84 -0.79 -9.29 -16.06
N ASN A 85 -0.23 -9.60 -14.89
CA ASN A 85 -0.27 -10.93 -14.29
C ASN A 85 -1.59 -11.16 -13.54
N MET A 86 -2.20 -10.08 -13.04
CA MET A 86 -3.53 -10.10 -12.46
C MET A 86 -4.49 -9.18 -13.23
N PRO A 87 -5.72 -9.66 -13.50
CA PRO A 87 -6.20 -11.03 -13.26
C PRO A 87 -5.42 -12.09 -14.07
N PRO A 88 -5.61 -13.41 -13.84
CA PRO A 88 -4.99 -14.41 -14.72
C PRO A 88 -5.50 -14.27 -16.17
N LYS A 89 -4.72 -14.69 -17.16
CA LYS A 89 -5.08 -14.57 -18.61
C LYS A 89 -6.44 -15.16 -19.00
N GLN A 90 -6.94 -16.12 -18.23
CA GLN A 90 -8.26 -16.77 -18.44
C GLN A 90 -9.43 -15.98 -17.82
N LYS A 91 -9.15 -14.94 -17.06
CA LYS A 91 -10.14 -14.04 -16.45
C LYS A 91 -10.15 -12.71 -17.21
N ARG A 92 -11.21 -11.93 -17.01
CA ARG A 92 -11.34 -10.60 -17.62
C ARG A 92 -10.17 -9.73 -17.18
N GLN A 93 -9.36 -9.27 -18.14
CA GLN A 93 -8.36 -8.23 -17.92
C GLN A 93 -9.02 -6.85 -17.89
N PRO A 94 -8.53 -5.91 -17.07
CA PRO A 94 -8.82 -4.49 -17.26
C PRO A 94 -8.38 -4.03 -18.64
N SER A 95 -9.16 -3.13 -19.27
CA SER A 95 -8.72 -2.43 -20.49
C SER A 95 -7.46 -1.60 -20.23
N PRO A 96 -6.74 -1.14 -21.27
CA PRO A 96 -5.62 -0.23 -21.09
C PRO A 96 -5.98 1.04 -20.31
N GLU A 97 -7.17 1.63 -20.52
CA GLU A 97 -7.61 2.80 -19.76
C GLU A 97 -7.98 2.43 -18.31
N GLU A 98 -8.73 1.35 -18.11
CA GLU A 98 -9.10 0.86 -16.76
C GLU A 98 -7.85 0.56 -15.93
N ARG A 99 -6.84 -0.07 -16.55
CA ARG A 99 -5.55 -0.36 -15.92
C ARG A 99 -4.81 0.91 -15.54
N LYS A 100 -4.78 1.90 -16.43
CA LYS A 100 -4.16 3.20 -16.16
C LYS A 100 -4.84 3.91 -14.98
N SER A 101 -6.17 3.85 -14.91
CA SER A 101 -6.97 4.43 -13.82
C SER A 101 -6.64 3.80 -12.45
N ILE A 102 -6.57 2.47 -12.39
CA ILE A 102 -6.18 1.77 -11.16
C ILE A 102 -4.73 2.10 -10.79
N LEU A 103 -3.79 1.98 -11.74
CA LEU A 103 -2.38 2.26 -11.46
C LEU A 103 -2.19 3.70 -10.96
N ALA A 104 -2.85 4.69 -11.55
CA ALA A 104 -2.79 6.08 -11.09
C ALA A 104 -3.28 6.24 -9.64
N THR A 105 -4.34 5.53 -9.26
CA THR A 105 -4.84 5.54 -7.88
C THR A 105 -3.83 4.91 -6.91
N LEU A 106 -3.24 3.77 -7.28
CA LEU A 106 -2.22 3.10 -6.47
C LEU A 106 -0.96 3.96 -6.33
N SER A 107 -0.50 4.57 -7.41
CA SER A 107 0.64 5.49 -7.44
C SER A 107 0.41 6.70 -6.53
N ALA A 108 -0.79 7.29 -6.57
CA ALA A 108 -1.12 8.44 -5.73
C ALA A 108 -1.09 8.08 -4.23
N GLU A 109 -1.69 6.95 -3.86
CA GLU A 109 -1.67 6.49 -2.46
C GLU A 109 -0.25 6.14 -2.01
N LEU A 110 0.47 5.29 -2.76
CA LEU A 110 1.83 4.90 -2.41
C LEU A 110 2.78 6.10 -2.36
N GLY A 111 2.62 7.06 -3.27
CA GLY A 111 3.38 8.30 -3.32
C GLY A 111 3.12 9.21 -2.13
N ALA A 112 1.87 9.31 -1.66
CA ALA A 112 1.51 10.09 -0.47
C ALA A 112 2.21 9.59 0.80
N HIS A 113 2.62 8.32 0.83
CA HIS A 113 3.34 7.70 1.95
C HIS A 113 4.83 7.43 1.64
N HIS A 114 5.35 7.87 0.50
CA HIS A 114 6.72 7.57 0.04
C HIS A 114 7.06 6.07 0.07
N ALA A 115 6.11 5.22 -0.32
CA ALA A 115 6.17 3.77 -0.18
C ALA A 115 6.15 3.02 -1.52
N SER A 116 6.28 3.72 -2.65
CA SER A 116 6.22 3.13 -3.98
C SER A 116 7.49 2.34 -4.28
N THR A 117 7.39 1.02 -4.39
CA THR A 117 8.56 0.15 -4.64
C THR A 117 8.79 -0.11 -6.12
N LEU A 118 7.72 -0.27 -6.92
CA LEU A 118 7.83 -0.54 -8.35
C LEU A 118 8.34 0.69 -9.09
N GLU A 119 7.79 1.87 -8.83
CA GLU A 119 8.16 3.09 -9.54
C GLU A 119 9.61 3.46 -9.26
N ASP A 120 10.06 3.34 -8.01
CA ASP A 120 11.45 3.53 -7.60
C ASP A 120 12.41 2.60 -8.36
N LYS A 121 12.00 1.33 -8.57
CA LYS A 121 12.78 0.38 -9.39
C LYS A 121 12.82 0.84 -10.85
N LEU A 122 11.68 1.21 -11.43
CA LEU A 122 11.57 1.60 -12.85
C LEU A 122 12.41 2.84 -13.21
N GLN A 123 12.73 3.71 -12.25
CA GLN A 123 13.63 4.85 -12.49
C GLN A 123 15.11 4.45 -12.61
N LYS A 124 15.49 3.24 -12.22
CA LYS A 124 16.90 2.81 -12.19
C LYS A 124 17.26 2.04 -13.47
N PRO A 125 18.44 2.29 -14.06
CA PRO A 125 18.88 1.60 -15.29
C PRO A 125 18.89 0.07 -15.19
N GLU A 126 19.19 -0.47 -14.00
CA GLU A 126 19.21 -1.90 -13.69
C GLU A 126 17.85 -2.61 -13.90
N PHE A 127 16.72 -1.88 -13.91
CA PHE A 127 15.38 -2.41 -14.17
C PHE A 127 14.86 -2.08 -15.57
N GLY A 128 15.71 -1.71 -16.52
CA GLY A 128 15.30 -1.42 -17.90
C GLY A 128 14.52 -2.56 -18.58
N ASN A 129 14.75 -3.81 -18.19
CA ASN A 129 14.05 -5.00 -18.68
C ASN A 129 12.56 -5.08 -18.29
N TYR A 130 12.10 -4.22 -17.39
CA TYR A 130 10.70 -4.17 -16.94
C TYR A 130 9.85 -3.21 -17.77
N VAL A 131 10.46 -2.44 -18.67
CA VAL A 131 9.76 -1.51 -19.55
C VAL A 131 9.13 -2.27 -20.73
N ASP A 132 7.96 -1.82 -21.17
CA ASP A 132 7.26 -2.38 -22.33
C ASP A 132 8.04 -2.12 -23.63
N HIS A 133 8.76 -3.14 -24.11
CA HIS A 133 9.60 -3.02 -25.30
C HIS A 133 8.81 -2.71 -26.57
N GLU A 134 7.59 -3.21 -26.72
CA GLU A 134 6.76 -2.91 -27.89
C GLU A 134 6.45 -1.41 -27.92
N LYS A 135 6.10 -0.81 -26.78
CA LYS A 135 5.91 0.64 -26.67
C LYS A 135 7.18 1.43 -26.95
N LEU A 136 8.34 0.94 -26.53
CA LEU A 136 9.62 1.63 -26.77
C LEU A 136 10.01 1.66 -28.25
N PHE A 137 9.69 0.61 -29.01
CA PHE A 137 10.19 0.43 -30.39
C PHE A 137 9.09 0.51 -31.47
N SER A 138 7.81 0.67 -31.11
CA SER A 138 6.70 0.82 -32.06
C SER A 138 6.80 2.08 -32.93
N GLY A 139 7.57 3.08 -32.49
CA GLY A 139 7.64 4.39 -33.12
C GLY A 139 6.42 5.28 -32.84
N GLU A 140 5.49 4.84 -31.99
CA GLU A 140 4.31 5.61 -31.55
C GLU A 140 4.70 6.97 -30.95
N PHE A 141 5.86 7.05 -30.31
CA PHE A 141 6.35 8.22 -29.60
C PHE A 141 7.37 9.07 -30.36
N LYS A 142 7.57 8.83 -31.67
CA LYS A 142 8.64 9.45 -32.49
C LYS A 142 8.61 11.00 -32.55
N GLY A 143 7.48 11.63 -32.19
CA GLY A 143 7.29 13.08 -32.23
C GLY A 143 6.94 13.72 -30.89
N LEU A 144 7.04 12.99 -29.77
CA LEU A 144 6.95 13.60 -28.45
C LEU A 144 8.23 14.41 -28.16
N PRO A 145 8.10 15.60 -27.55
CA PRO A 145 9.25 16.44 -27.20
C PRO A 145 10.16 15.77 -26.16
#